data_AF-A0A3M1CEX2-F1
#
_entry.id   AF-A0A3M1CEX2-F1
#
_cell.length_a   1.000
_cell.length_b   1.000
_cell.length_c   1.000
_cell.angle_alpha   90.00
_cell.angle_beta   90.00
_cell.angle_gamma   90.00
#
_symmetry.space_group_name_H-M   'P 1'
#
loop_
_entity.id
_entity.type
_entity.pdbx_description
1 polymer ?
#
loop_
_entity_poly.entity_id
_entity_poly.type
_entity_poly.pdbx_seq_one_letter_code
_entity_poly.pdbx_strand_id
1 'polypeptide(L)' 'SWYLDIRRWGSVPHAGFGLGFDRAVMYITGMANIRDVIPFPRVPRWAKF' A
#
# COMPACT_ATOMS: atom_id res chain seq x y z
N SER A 1 17.30 -11.49 14.81
CA SER A 1 16.02 -10.85 14.40
C SER A 1 15.75 -11.31 12.99
N TRP A 2 14.55 -11.83 12.74
CA TRP A 2 14.19 -12.57 11.52
C TRP A 2 14.57 -11.87 10.21
N TYR A 3 14.47 -10.53 10.15
CA TYR A 3 14.79 -9.75 8.96
C TYR A 3 16.29 -9.72 8.63
N LEU A 4 17.17 -9.94 9.61
CA LEU A 4 18.61 -10.04 9.37
C LEU A 4 19.02 -11.48 9.01
N ASP A 5 18.29 -12.47 9.50
CA ASP A 5 18.58 -13.87 9.27
C ASP A 5 18.40 -14.26 7.77
N ILE A 6 17.49 -13.60 7.05
CA ILE A 6 17.32 -13.76 5.58
C ILE A 6 18.54 -13.31 4.77
N ARG A 7 19.40 -12.46 5.33
CA ARG A 7 20.61 -11.97 4.65
C ARG A 7 21.84 -12.81 4.98
N ARG A 8 21.74 -13.72 5.96
CA ARG A 8 22.88 -14.40 6.59
C ARG A 8 23.35 -15.63 5.82
N TRP A 9 22.46 -16.28 5.08
CA TRP A 9 22.74 -17.54 4.37
C TRP A 9 22.43 -17.41 2.88
N GLY A 10 23.33 -16.75 2.13
CA GLY A 10 23.18 -16.62 0.67
C GLY A 10 22.21 -15.51 0.23
N SER A 11 22.42 -14.27 0.70
CA SER A 11 21.67 -13.12 0.19
C SER A 11 21.97 -12.90 -1.29
N VAL A 12 20.93 -12.85 -2.13
CA VAL A 12 21.07 -12.43 -3.53
C VAL A 12 20.91 -10.89 -3.67
N PRO A 13 21.22 -10.28 -4.83
CA PRO A 13 20.75 -8.94 -5.16
C PRO A 13 19.23 -9.00 -5.43
N HIS A 14 18.43 -8.17 -4.73
CA HIS A 14 16.98 -8.11 -4.94
C HIS A 14 16.54 -6.65 -4.98
N ALA A 15 15.52 -6.36 -5.79
CA ALA A 15 14.80 -5.10 -5.78
C ALA A 15 13.30 -5.40 -5.70
N GLY A 16 12.51 -4.42 -5.25
CA GLY A 16 11.07 -4.50 -5.19
C GLY A 16 10.45 -3.12 -5.33
N PHE A 17 9.18 -3.08 -5.69
CA PHE A 17 8.39 -1.85 -5.71
C PHE A 17 7.08 -2.07 -4.97
N GLY A 18 6.47 -0.97 -4.52
CA GLY A 18 5.15 -0.97 -3.90
C GLY A 18 4.20 -0.12 -4.73
N LEU A 19 2.98 -0.62 -4.94
CA LEU A 19 1.91 0.12 -5.57
C LEU A 19 0.78 0.34 -4.57
N GLY A 20 0.37 1.60 -4.38
CA GLY A 20 -0.82 1.91 -3.61
C GLY A 20 -2.06 1.61 -4.45
N PHE A 21 -2.76 0.51 -4.17
CA PHE A 21 -3.92 0.06 -4.94
C PHE A 21 -4.98 1.15 -5.08
N ASP A 22 -5.36 1.81 -3.98
CA ASP A 22 -6.37 2.88 -3.99
C ASP A 22 -5.94 4.08 -4.84
N ARG A 23 -4.63 4.38 -4.87
CA ARG A 23 -4.08 5.44 -5.75
C ARG A 23 -4.08 5.03 -7.22
N ALA A 24 -3.84 3.76 -7.52
CA ALA A 24 -3.95 3.25 -8.88
C ALA A 24 -5.41 3.34 -9.37
N VAL A 25 -6.37 2.95 -8.52
CA VAL A 25 -7.80 3.07 -8.83
C VAL A 25 -8.18 4.54 -9.05
N MET A 26 -7.76 5.45 -8.16
CA MET A 26 -8.00 6.90 -8.29
C MET A 26 -7.47 7.48 -9.60
N TYR A 27 -6.30 7.02 -10.05
CA TYR A 27 -5.74 7.43 -11.33
C TYR A 27 -6.56 6.93 -12.53
N ILE A 28 -7.01 5.67 -12.50
CA ILE A 28 -7.80 5.07 -13.57
C ILE A 28 -9.21 5.66 -13.65
N THR A 29 -9.84 5.94 -12.49
CA THR A 29 -11.20 6.49 -12.42
C THR A 29 -11.27 8.00 -12.56
N GLY A 30 -10.13 8.71 -12.50
CA GLY A 30 -10.07 10.17 -12.59
C GLY A 30 -10.62 10.91 -11.36
N MET A 31 -10.81 10.22 -10.24
CA MET A 31 -11.36 10.82 -9.02
C MET A 31 -10.33 11.73 -8.34
N ALA A 32 -10.78 12.86 -7.79
CA ALA A 32 -9.89 13.83 -7.15
C ALA A 32 -9.49 13.46 -5.70
N ASN A 33 -10.24 12.57 -5.04
CA ASN A 33 -10.04 12.21 -3.64
C ASN A 33 -10.01 10.70 -3.45
N ILE A 34 -9.02 10.21 -2.69
CA ILE A 34 -8.82 8.78 -2.40
C ILE A 34 -9.96 8.17 -1.55
N ARG A 35 -10.76 9.01 -0.89
CA ARG A 35 -11.93 8.53 -0.13
C ARG A 35 -13.04 8.04 -1.05
N ASP A 36 -13.10 8.51 -2.28
CA ASP A 36 -14.21 8.19 -3.18
C ASP A 36 -13.96 6.88 -3.95
N VAL A 37 -12.75 6.33 -3.85
CA VAL A 37 -12.35 5.05 -4.47
C VAL A 37 -12.36 3.86 -3.49
N ILE A 38 -12.68 4.10 -2.21
CA ILE A 38 -12.75 3.07 -1.17
C ILE A 38 -14.15 3.08 -0.57
N PRO A 39 -14.87 1.94 -0.49
CA PRO A 39 -16.24 1.91 0.07
C PRO A 39 -16.34 2.39 1.52
N PHE A 40 -15.35 2.04 2.36
CA PHE A 40 -15.30 2.43 3.77
C PHE A 40 -13.94 3.05 4.10
N PRO A 41 -13.71 4.33 3.74
CA PRO A 41 -12.43 4.97 4.00
C PRO A 41 -12.16 5.03 5.51
N ARG A 42 -10.88 4.96 5.88
CA ARG A 42 -10.44 5.13 7.27
C ARG A 42 -9.58 6.37 7.35
N VAL A 43 -10.09 7.40 8.03
CA VAL A 43 -9.37 8.67 8.22
C VAL A 43 -9.40 9.06 9.70
N PRO A 44 -8.52 9.95 10.17
CA PRO A 44 -8.49 10.33 11.58
C PRO A 44 -9.88 10.75 12.08
N ARG A 45 -10.32 10.15 13.19
CA ARG A 45 -11.65 10.35 13.81
C ARG A 45 -12.87 9.86 13.01
N TRP A 46 -12.67 9.02 11.98
CA TRP A 46 -13.77 8.51 11.15
C TRP A 46 -13.57 7.02 10.81
N ALA A 47 -14.39 6.18 11.45
CA ALA A 47 -14.36 4.72 11.33
C ALA A 47 -15.79 4.12 11.30
N LYS A 48 -16.71 4.80 10.63
CA LYS A 48 -18.08 4.32 10.43
C LYS A 48 -18.13 3.38 9.22
N PHE A 49 -19.15 2.54 9.15
CA PHE A 49 -19.50 1.79 7.94
C PHE A 49 -20.50 2.65 7.18
#